data_AF-A0A2K0A696-F1
#
_entry.id   AF-A0A2K0A696-F1
#
_cell.length_a   1.000
_cell.length_b   1.000
_cell.length_c   1.000
_cell.angle_alpha   90.00
_cell.angle_beta   90.00
_cell.angle_gamma   90.00
#
_symmetry.space_group_name_H-M   'P 1'
#
loop_
_entity.id
_entity.type
_entity.pdbx_description
1 polymer ?
#
loop_
_entity_poly.entity_id
_entity_poly.type
_entity_poly.pdbx_seq_one_letter_code
_entity_poly.pdbx_strand_id
1 'polypeptide(L)'
;MRYLLLILFILFNAIAIVVTMTQPLTVSYFSLRVMFVGLSFVLTIFFSLLRKSKVTTYLSILSLILSIVHMSLIAHSTYIYLY
;
A
#
# COMPACT_ATOMS: atom_id res chain seq x y z
N MET A 1 14.22 -0.48 14.27
CA MET A 1 13.99 0.41 13.11
C MET A 1 13.18 -0.23 11.99
N ARG A 2 13.66 -1.27 11.28
CA ARG A 2 12.91 -1.87 10.14
C ARG A 2 11.58 -2.54 10.49
N TYR A 3 11.49 -3.23 11.64
CA TYR A 3 10.22 -3.80 12.14
C TYR A 3 9.17 -2.71 12.39
N LEU A 4 9.57 -1.59 13.01
CA LEU A 4 8.69 -0.44 13.24
C LEU A 4 8.23 0.17 11.92
N LEU A 5 9.14 0.34 10.94
CA LEU A 5 8.81 0.82 9.61
C LEU A 5 7.81 -0.09 8.88
N LEU A 6 7.99 -1.42 8.94
CA LEU A 6 7.05 -2.38 8.34
C LEU A 6 5.66 -2.29 8.98
N ILE A 7 5.58 -2.20 10.31
CA ILE A 7 4.29 -2.02 11.00
C ILE A 7 3.64 -0.70 10.60
N LEU A 8 4.42 0.38 10.56
CA LEU A 8 3.93 1.69 10.15
C LEU A 8 3.36 1.64 8.72
N PHE A 9 4.06 0.98 7.79
CA PHE A 9 3.59 0.77 6.42
C PHE A 9 2.31 -0.04 6.36
N ILE A 10 2.19 -1.10 7.16
CA ILE A 10 0.95 -1.90 7.22
C ILE A 10 -0.22 -1.04 7.71
N LEU A 11 -0.03 -0.28 8.80
CA LEU A 11 -1.06 0.64 9.32
C LEU A 11 -1.47 1.68 8.28
N PHE A 12 -0.49 2.28 7.62
CA PHE A 12 -0.72 3.30 6.61
C PHE A 12 -1.45 2.79 5.37
N ASN A 13 -1.10 1.61 4.86
CA ASN A 13 -1.85 0.99 3.77
C ASN A 13 -3.27 0.61 4.23
N ALA A 14 -3.45 0.10 5.44
CA ALA A 14 -4.77 -0.24 5.96
C ALA A 14 -5.69 0.99 6.05
N ILE A 15 -5.19 2.09 6.63
CA ILE A 15 -5.94 3.35 6.71
C ILE A 15 -6.28 3.86 5.30
N ALA A 16 -5.30 3.84 4.38
CA ALA A 16 -5.51 4.32 3.03
C ALA A 16 -6.53 3.46 2.26
N ILE A 17 -6.55 2.14 2.44
CA ILE A 17 -7.60 1.26 1.90
C ILE A 17 -8.98 1.69 2.41
N VAL A 18 -9.13 1.89 3.73
CA VAL A 18 -10.41 2.34 4.33
C VAL A 18 -10.85 3.68 3.76
N VAL A 19 -9.93 4.64 3.62
CA VAL A 19 -10.21 5.95 3.00
C VAL A 19 -10.65 5.79 1.54
N THR A 20 -10.01 4.88 0.80
CA THR A 20 -10.33 4.63 -0.61
C THR A 20 -11.70 3.98 -0.79
N MET A 21 -12.14 3.13 0.15
CA MET A 21 -13.47 2.53 0.14
C MET A 21 -14.59 3.48 0.59
N THR A 22 -14.28 4.44 1.45
CA THR A 22 -15.27 5.38 2.02
C THR A 22 -15.42 6.67 1.23
N GLN A 23 -14.38 7.08 0.51
CA GLN A 23 -14.39 8.31 -0.29
C GLN A 23 -14.23 7.98 -1.78
N PRO A 24 -15.22 8.34 -2.62
CA PRO A 24 -15.12 8.14 -4.07
C PRO A 24 -13.87 8.84 -4.61
N LEU A 25 -13.25 8.23 -5.64
CA LEU A 25 -12.09 8.81 -6.29
C LEU A 25 -12.47 10.15 -6.94
N THR A 26 -11.90 11.24 -6.42
CA THR A 26 -11.96 12.57 -7.03
C THR A 26 -10.58 12.95 -7.56
N VAL A 27 -10.56 13.77 -8.62
CA VAL A 27 -9.30 14.22 -9.27
C VAL A 27 -8.34 14.88 -8.30
N SER A 28 -8.86 15.60 -7.28
CA SER A 28 -8.05 16.36 -6.33
C SER A 28 -7.10 15.51 -5.48
N TYR A 29 -7.42 14.24 -5.23
CA TYR A 29 -6.63 13.35 -4.37
C TYR A 29 -6.09 12.11 -5.07
N PHE A 30 -6.38 11.96 -6.37
CA PHE A 30 -6.00 10.79 -7.14
C PHE A 30 -4.49 10.59 -7.22
N SER A 31 -3.76 11.63 -7.63
CA SER A 31 -2.30 11.60 -7.79
C SER A 31 -1.58 11.27 -6.47
N LEU A 32 -2.05 11.82 -5.36
CA LEU A 32 -1.49 11.55 -4.02
C LEU A 32 -1.71 10.09 -3.60
N ARG A 33 -2.91 9.54 -3.83
CA ARG A 33 -3.22 8.13 -3.53
C ARG A 33 -2.36 7.17 -4.36
N VAL A 34 -2.21 7.44 -5.66
CA VAL A 34 -1.36 6.63 -6.56
C VAL A 34 0.11 6.69 -6.14
N MET A 35 0.63 7.89 -5.87
CA MET A 35 2.01 8.08 -5.46
C MET A 35 2.31 7.37 -4.13
N PHE A 36 1.37 7.43 -3.19
CA PHE A 36 1.48 6.73 -1.91
C PHE A 36 1.53 5.20 -2.06
N VAL A 37 0.64 4.63 -2.88
CA VAL A 37 0.66 3.18 -3.16
C VAL A 37 1.93 2.76 -3.87
N GLY A 38 2.37 3.50 -4.89
CA GLY A 38 3.59 3.20 -5.62
C GLY A 38 4.81 3.21 -4.71
N LEU A 39 4.95 4.25 -3.87
CA LEU A 39 6.05 4.37 -2.93
C LEU A 39 6.02 3.24 -1.87
N SER A 40 4.84 2.95 -1.33
CA SER A 40 4.60 1.84 -0.40
C SER A 40 4.98 0.48 -0.98
N PHE A 41 4.64 0.24 -2.25
CA PHE A 41 4.97 -0.99 -2.97
C PHE A 41 6.48 -1.15 -3.19
N VAL A 42 7.16 -0.10 -3.68
CA VAL A 42 8.61 -0.14 -3.90
C VAL A 42 9.36 -0.36 -2.58
N LEU A 43 8.97 0.32 -1.50
CA LEU A 43 9.57 0.14 -0.18
C LEU A 43 9.33 -1.25 0.40
N THR A 44 8.16 -1.84 0.19
CA THR A 44 7.89 -3.21 0.64
C THR A 44 8.71 -4.24 -0.11
N ILE A 45 8.90 -4.09 -1.43
CA ILE A 45 9.83 -4.93 -2.21
C ILE A 45 11.26 -4.78 -1.68
N PHE A 46 11.73 -3.55 -1.50
CA PHE A 46 13.06 -3.28 -0.98
C PHE A 46 13.27 -3.94 0.39
N PHE A 47 12.34 -3.77 1.33
CA PHE A 47 12.42 -4.40 2.63
C PHE A 47 12.28 -5.93 2.58
N SER A 48 11.60 -6.49 1.58
CA SER A 48 11.52 -7.94 1.38
C SER A 48 12.87 -8.52 0.96
N LEU A 49 13.60 -7.84 0.06
CA LEU A 49 14.93 -8.25 -0.43
C LEU A 49 16.01 -8.26 0.67
N LEU A 50 15.91 -7.37 1.66
CA LEU A 50 16.86 -7.27 2.77
C LEU A 50 16.67 -8.38 3.82
N ARG A 51 16.74 -9.66 3.45
CA ARG A 51 16.45 -10.78 4.37
C ARG A 51 17.36 -10.77 5.62
N LYS A 52 16.78 -10.59 6.81
CA LYS A 52 17.52 -10.63 8.10
C LYS A 52 16.92 -11.59 9.13
N SER A 53 15.59 -11.68 9.25
CA SER A 53 14.95 -12.58 10.22
C SER A 53 13.64 -13.16 9.70
N LYS A 54 13.22 -14.32 10.23
CA LYS A 54 11.95 -14.96 9.86
C LYS A 54 10.77 -14.03 10.08
N VAL A 55 10.71 -13.34 11.22
CA VAL A 55 9.64 -12.39 11.58
C VAL A 55 9.57 -11.23 10.58
N THR A 56 10.70 -10.60 10.25
CA THR A 56 10.72 -9.48 9.29
C THR A 56 10.31 -9.91 7.88
N THR A 57 10.51 -11.17 7.53
CA THR A 57 10.08 -11.76 6.25
C THR A 57 8.56 -11.95 6.23
N TYR A 58 7.94 -12.46 7.30
CA TYR A 58 6.48 -12.57 7.37
C TYR A 58 5.80 -11.21 7.33
N LEU A 59 6.33 -10.21 8.05
CA LEU A 59 5.81 -8.84 7.99
C LEU A 59 5.97 -8.21 6.60
N SER A 60 7.10 -8.44 5.90
CA SER A 60 7.28 -7.91 4.55
C SER A 60 6.34 -8.56 3.54
N ILE A 61 6.10 -9.87 3.64
CA ILE A 61 5.12 -10.58 2.80
C ILE A 61 3.71 -10.04 3.04
N LEU A 62 3.30 -9.90 4.31
CA LEU A 62 1.99 -9.34 4.66
C LEU A 62 1.82 -7.93 4.09
N SER A 63 2.83 -7.08 4.25
CA SER A 63 2.80 -5.70 3.75
C SER A 63 2.77 -5.64 2.23
N LEU A 64 3.38 -6.61 1.53
CA LEU A 64 3.37 -6.71 0.07
C LEU A 64 2.00 -7.15 -0.47
N ILE A 65 1.34 -8.08 0.21
CA ILE A 65 -0.05 -8.46 -0.13
C ILE A 65 -0.97 -7.24 0.04
N LEU A 66 -0.82 -6.50 1.14
CA LEU A 66 -1.64 -5.31 1.39
C LEU A 66 -1.46 -4.22 0.32
N SER A 67 -0.22 -3.98 -0.12
CA SER A 67 0.06 -2.96 -1.15
C SER A 67 -0.50 -3.37 -2.52
N ILE A 68 -0.48 -4.66 -2.87
CA ILE A 68 -1.13 -5.18 -4.09
C ILE A 68 -2.65 -4.98 -4.04
N VAL A 69 -3.29 -5.32 -2.91
CA VAL A 69 -4.74 -5.12 -2.72
C VAL A 69 -5.12 -3.64 -2.83
N HIS A 70 -4.32 -2.77 -2.22
CA HIS A 70 -4.56 -1.33 -2.31
C HIS A 70 -4.40 -0.83 -3.75
N MET A 71 -3.42 -1.33 -4.49
CA MET A 71 -3.20 -0.99 -5.90
C MET A 71 -4.37 -1.43 -6.79
N SER A 72 -4.91 -2.63 -6.58
CA SER A 72 -6.06 -3.12 -7.36
C SER A 72 -7.33 -2.31 -7.07
N LEU A 73 -7.55 -1.89 -5.82
CA LEU A 73 -8.66 -1.01 -5.46
C LEU A 73 -8.58 0.34 -6.16
N ILE A 74 -7.39 0.96 -6.20
CA ILE A 74 -7.21 2.22 -6.93
C ILE A 74 -7.45 2.01 -8.42
N ALA A 75 -6.90 0.95 -9.03
CA ALA A 75 -7.10 0.66 -10.44
C ALA A 75 -8.58 0.47 -10.78
N HIS A 76 -9.31 -0.31 -9.96
CA HIS A 76 -10.75 -0.52 -10.12
C HIS A 76 -11.54 0.78 -9.98
N SER A 77 -11.24 1.58 -8.95
CA SER A 77 -11.93 2.86 -8.77
C SER A 77 -11.59 3.88 -9.85
N THR A 78 -10.40 3.81 -10.46
CA THR A 78 -10.01 4.65 -11.60
C THR A 78 -10.79 4.25 -12.84
N TYR A 79 -10.98 2.94 -13.05
CA TYR A 79 -11.80 2.43 -14.13
C TYR A 79 -13.24 2.93 -14.04
N ILE A 80 -13.88 2.82 -12.86
CA ILE A 80 -15.24 3.33 -12.61
C ILE A 80 -15.31 4.86 -12.76
N TYR A 81 -14.23 5.58 -12.46
CA TYR A 81 -14.24 7.03 -12.62
C TYR A 81 -14.16 7.46 -14.09
N LEU A 82 -13.46 6.68 -14.93
CA LEU A 82 -13.25 7.00 -16.35
C LEU A 82 -14.38 6.51 -17.27
N TYR A 83 -15.06 5.43 -16.89
CA TYR A 83 -16.11 4.76 -17.68
C TYR A 83 -17.43 4.72 -16.90
#